data_AF-A0A1G2HF57-F1
#
_entry.id   AF-A0A1G2HF57-F1
#
_cell.length_a   1.000
_cell.length_b   1.000
_cell.length_c   1.000
_cell.angle_alpha   90.00
_cell.angle_beta   90.00
_cell.angle_gamma   90.00
#
_symmetry.space_group_name_H-M   'P 1'
#
loop_
_entity.id
_entity.type
_entity.pdbx_description
1 polymer ?
#
loop_
_entity_poly.entity_id
_entity_poly.type
_entity_poly.pdbx_seq_one_letter_code
_entity_poly.pdbx_strand_id
1 'polypeptide(L)'
;MKKLFTSFAVLALMAGSFGTSWAHSEEELAQRAEQLERAQELRQQYEAERQEQLERAREIREEMASEMEERRVQMRAELEERLTERAQNRAEQVAKRLNQVNDNVTDAMLNHLSALENALDALVSRIDRLDETSKADLASTITAADDAYARIASARDAVLAQKEKVYTVEIDSIEGAGEAFRAVAQELKEDLRALVADELRPSRDAVRVVFSELKAAIQSAREELEQNEDEDEE
;
A
#
# COMPACT_ATOMS: atom_id res chain seq x y z
N MET A 1 57.86 -37.75 -56.38
CA MET A 1 57.53 -37.97 -54.95
C MET A 1 56.04 -37.72 -54.81
N LYS A 2 55.19 -38.76 -54.64
CA LYS A 2 54.65 -39.26 -53.34
C LYS A 2 54.08 -38.09 -52.50
N LYS A 3 52.82 -37.96 -52.07
CA LYS A 3 51.60 -38.80 -51.85
C LYS A 3 50.41 -37.83 -51.64
N LEU A 4 49.19 -38.05 -52.20
CA LEU A 4 47.97 -38.62 -51.58
C LEU A 4 47.49 -37.99 -50.25
N PHE A 5 46.23 -37.53 -50.21
CA PHE A 5 45.17 -37.74 -49.19
C PHE A 5 43.99 -36.79 -49.53
N THR A 6 43.02 -37.22 -50.37
CA THR A 6 41.70 -37.79 -50.00
C THR A 6 40.79 -36.86 -49.17
N SER A 7 39.78 -36.33 -49.87
CA SER A 7 38.33 -36.39 -49.57
C SER A 7 37.88 -36.25 -48.11
N PHE A 8 37.10 -35.21 -47.83
CA PHE A 8 35.91 -35.30 -46.97
C PHE A 8 34.87 -34.28 -47.43
N ALA A 9 34.00 -34.72 -48.33
CA ALA A 9 32.65 -34.18 -48.44
C ALA A 9 31.81 -34.87 -47.36
N VAL A 10 31.31 -34.12 -46.38
CA VAL A 10 30.15 -34.54 -45.59
C VAL A 10 29.09 -33.46 -45.73
N LEU A 11 28.12 -33.84 -46.55
CA LEU A 11 26.75 -33.37 -46.59
C LEU A 11 26.16 -33.38 -45.17
N ALA A 12 25.69 -32.23 -44.68
CA ALA A 12 24.71 -32.18 -43.60
C ALA A 12 23.56 -31.27 -44.06
N LEU A 13 22.78 -31.85 -44.97
CA LEU A 13 21.46 -31.41 -45.37
C LEU A 13 20.50 -31.93 -44.28
N MET A 14 20.31 -31.12 -43.23
CA MET A 14 19.28 -31.28 -42.20
C MET A 14 18.77 -29.89 -41.81
N ALA A 15 18.19 -29.18 -42.79
CA ALA A 15 17.30 -28.06 -42.51
C ALA A 15 15.93 -28.63 -42.14
N GLY A 16 15.84 -29.20 -40.95
CA GLY A 16 14.61 -29.71 -40.35
C GLY A 16 14.43 -29.09 -38.97
N SER A 17 13.58 -28.07 -38.89
CA SER A 17 12.74 -27.77 -37.72
C SER A 17 13.42 -27.69 -36.32
N PHE A 18 14.53 -26.98 -36.17
CA PHE A 18 15.05 -26.58 -34.85
C PHE A 18 15.20 -25.05 -34.66
N GLY A 19 14.73 -24.25 -35.62
CA GLY A 19 14.90 -22.78 -35.60
C GLY A 19 13.84 -21.98 -34.84
N THR A 20 12.70 -22.59 -34.47
CA THR A 20 11.59 -21.87 -33.83
C THR A 20 11.56 -21.97 -32.31
N SER A 21 12.27 -22.93 -31.72
CA SER A 21 12.34 -23.09 -30.25
C SER A 21 13.28 -22.07 -29.58
N TRP A 22 14.31 -21.60 -30.27
CA TRP A 22 15.28 -20.63 -29.72
C TRP A 22 14.78 -19.18 -29.73
N ALA A 23 13.94 -18.80 -30.70
CA ALA A 23 13.40 -17.44 -30.77
C ALA A 23 12.34 -17.17 -29.70
N HIS A 24 11.56 -18.20 -29.29
CA HIS A 24 10.58 -18.06 -28.22
C HIS A 24 11.24 -17.85 -26.85
N SER A 25 12.41 -18.47 -26.62
CA SER A 25 13.13 -18.32 -25.36
C SER A 25 13.75 -16.94 -25.14
N GLU A 26 14.13 -16.20 -26.19
CA GLU A 26 14.67 -14.84 -26.03
C GLU A 26 13.58 -13.82 -25.66
N GLU A 27 12.38 -13.96 -26.24
CA GLU A 27 11.25 -13.06 -25.97
C GLU A 27 10.69 -13.26 -24.55
N GLU A 28 10.58 -14.51 -24.08
CA GLU A 28 10.18 -14.83 -22.70
C GLU A 28 11.20 -14.32 -21.67
N LEU A 29 12.50 -14.47 -21.93
CA LEU A 29 13.55 -13.97 -21.05
C LEU A 29 13.55 -12.44 -20.97
N ALA A 30 13.31 -11.76 -22.10
CA ALA A 30 13.19 -10.30 -22.13
C ALA A 30 11.98 -9.82 -21.34
N GLN A 31 10.81 -10.47 -21.49
CA GLN A 31 9.60 -10.13 -20.74
C GLN A 31 9.78 -10.34 -19.23
N ARG A 32 10.48 -11.40 -18.81
CA ARG A 32 10.81 -11.61 -17.39
C ARG A 32 11.77 -10.57 -16.84
N ALA A 33 12.81 -10.23 -17.59
CA ALA A 33 13.75 -9.18 -17.19
C ALA A 33 13.03 -7.84 -16.99
N GLU A 34 12.09 -7.50 -17.88
CA GLU A 34 11.25 -6.30 -17.76
C GLU A 34 10.34 -6.37 -16.51
N GLN A 35 9.75 -7.52 -16.22
CA GLN A 35 8.93 -7.72 -15.01
C GLN A 35 9.75 -7.54 -13.71
N LEU A 36 11.00 -8.00 -13.68
CA LEU A 36 11.91 -7.83 -12.54
C LEU A 36 12.30 -6.38 -12.34
N GLU A 37 12.70 -5.70 -13.41
CA GLU A 37 13.05 -4.29 -13.36
C GLU A 37 11.87 -3.48 -12.83
N ARG A 38 10.66 -3.77 -13.33
CA ARG A 38 9.43 -3.15 -12.84
C ARG A 38 9.18 -3.41 -11.36
N ALA A 39 9.32 -4.64 -10.88
CA ALA A 39 9.14 -4.96 -9.46
C ALA A 39 10.13 -4.19 -8.56
N GLN A 40 11.39 -4.07 -8.99
CA GLN A 40 12.42 -3.32 -8.28
C GLN A 40 12.16 -1.80 -8.30
N GLU A 41 11.78 -1.26 -9.44
CA GLU A 41 11.42 0.15 -9.60
C GLU A 41 10.23 0.52 -8.71
N LEU A 42 9.18 -0.30 -8.70
CA LEU A 42 8.01 -0.12 -7.84
C LEU A 42 8.44 -0.02 -6.38
N ARG A 43 9.28 -0.96 -5.93
CA ARG A 43 9.77 -0.96 -4.55
C ARG A 43 10.54 0.31 -4.22
N GLN A 44 11.46 0.74 -5.08
CA GLN A 44 12.24 1.96 -4.84
C GLN A 44 11.36 3.22 -4.82
N GLN A 45 10.40 3.29 -5.74
CA GLN A 45 9.45 4.40 -5.82
C GLN A 45 8.65 4.51 -4.52
N TYR A 46 8.05 3.42 -4.06
CA TYR A 46 7.22 3.43 -2.86
C TYR A 46 8.04 3.54 -1.57
N GLU A 47 9.30 3.07 -1.54
CA GLU A 47 10.19 3.32 -0.40
C GLU A 47 10.48 4.82 -0.21
N ALA A 48 10.68 5.57 -1.30
CA ALA A 48 10.88 7.01 -1.24
C ALA A 48 9.62 7.75 -0.78
N GLU A 49 8.47 7.42 -1.38
CA GLU A 49 7.17 7.98 -1.03
C GLU A 49 6.81 7.71 0.44
N ARG A 50 7.10 6.50 0.93
CA ARG A 50 6.94 6.14 2.34
C ARG A 50 7.75 7.04 3.27
N GLN A 51 9.01 7.32 2.95
CA GLN A 51 9.83 8.19 3.80
C GLN A 51 9.26 9.61 3.82
N GLU A 52 8.86 10.14 2.67
CA GLU A 52 8.22 11.44 2.58
C GLU A 52 6.94 11.51 3.43
N GLN A 53 6.07 10.50 3.33
CA GLN A 53 4.83 10.46 4.11
C GLN A 53 5.09 10.28 5.62
N LEU A 54 6.15 9.56 6.02
CA LEU A 54 6.57 9.45 7.42
C LEU A 54 7.12 10.77 7.97
N GLU A 55 7.84 11.54 7.15
CA GLU A 55 8.31 12.88 7.51
C GLU A 55 7.14 13.83 7.65
N ARG A 56 6.22 13.87 6.68
CA ARG A 56 4.97 14.65 6.78
C ARG A 56 4.18 14.30 8.04
N ALA A 57 4.06 13.01 8.39
CA ALA A 57 3.39 12.59 9.61
C ALA A 57 4.04 13.15 10.90
N ARG A 58 5.36 13.36 10.90
CA ARG A 58 6.08 13.99 12.01
C ARG A 58 5.85 15.49 12.04
N GLU A 59 5.94 16.16 10.89
CA GLU A 59 5.71 17.59 10.75
C GLU A 59 4.29 17.97 11.20
N ILE A 60 3.28 17.25 10.71
CA ILE A 60 1.88 17.42 11.13
C ILE A 60 1.75 17.29 12.65
N ARG A 61 2.43 16.33 13.29
CA ARG A 61 2.36 16.19 14.74
C ARG A 61 2.93 17.40 15.48
N GLU A 62 3.99 18.02 14.96
CA GLU A 62 4.60 19.21 15.54
C GLU A 62 3.73 20.46 15.34
N GLU A 63 3.21 20.66 14.13
CA GLU A 63 2.36 21.81 13.79
C GLU A 63 1.01 21.77 14.54
N MET A 64 0.38 20.59 14.59
CA MET A 64 -0.93 20.42 15.23
C MET A 64 -0.89 20.66 16.74
N ALA A 65 0.24 20.43 17.40
CA ALA A 65 0.38 20.74 18.82
C ALA A 65 0.26 22.25 19.08
N SER A 66 0.81 23.08 18.18
CA SER A 66 0.69 24.54 18.25
C SER A 66 -0.73 24.99 17.92
N GLU A 67 -1.30 24.51 16.81
CA GLU A 67 -2.65 24.92 16.39
C GLU A 67 -3.70 24.55 17.45
N MET A 68 -3.63 23.36 18.04
CA MET A 68 -4.56 22.96 19.10
C MET A 68 -4.49 23.87 20.32
N GLU A 69 -3.32 24.38 20.69
CA GLU A 69 -3.18 25.30 21.80
C GLU A 69 -3.77 26.68 21.46
N GLU A 70 -3.52 27.19 20.25
CA GLU A 70 -4.13 28.44 19.79
C GLU A 70 -5.67 28.36 19.76
N ARG A 71 -6.20 27.27 19.22
CA ARG A 71 -7.65 27.02 19.18
C ARG A 71 -8.25 26.89 20.58
N ARG A 72 -7.53 26.29 21.52
CA ARG A 72 -7.94 26.20 22.93
C ARG A 72 -8.03 27.59 23.57
N VAL A 73 -7.06 28.47 23.29
CA VAL A 73 -7.06 29.84 23.81
C VAL A 73 -8.22 30.65 23.21
N GLN A 74 -8.46 30.53 21.90
CA GLN A 74 -9.58 31.19 21.21
C GLN A 74 -10.93 30.73 21.79
N MET A 75 -11.14 29.41 21.88
CA MET A 75 -12.36 28.85 22.46
C MET A 75 -12.57 29.33 23.89
N ARG A 76 -11.51 29.36 24.72
CA ARG A 76 -11.62 29.84 26.09
C ARG A 76 -12.08 31.31 26.16
N ALA A 77 -11.55 32.17 25.29
CA ALA A 77 -11.97 33.57 25.20
C ALA A 77 -13.44 33.70 24.78
N GLU A 78 -13.91 32.91 23.82
CA GLU A 78 -15.30 32.91 23.36
C GLU A 78 -16.29 32.44 24.44
N LEU A 79 -15.88 31.49 25.28
CA LEU A 79 -16.73 30.94 26.33
C LEU A 79 -16.76 31.80 27.60
N GLU A 80 -15.77 32.66 27.82
CA GLU A 80 -15.66 33.51 29.03
C GLU A 80 -16.88 34.43 29.19
N GLU A 81 -17.40 34.94 28.09
CA GLU A 81 -18.56 35.86 28.08
C GLU A 81 -19.91 35.15 28.13
N ARG A 82 -19.96 33.85 27.80
CA ARG A 82 -21.22 33.14 27.47
C ARG A 82 -21.60 32.04 28.47
N LEU A 83 -20.63 31.48 29.20
CA LEU A 83 -20.83 30.28 30.02
C LEU A 83 -20.41 30.49 31.48
N THR A 84 -20.92 29.63 32.36
CA THR A 84 -20.39 29.52 33.74
C THR A 84 -19.03 28.82 33.74
N GLU A 85 -18.16 29.10 34.71
CA GLU A 85 -16.83 28.46 34.84
C GLU A 85 -16.90 26.92 34.80
N ARG A 86 -17.94 26.32 35.40
CA ARG A 86 -18.14 24.86 35.35
C ARG A 86 -18.52 24.35 33.96
N ALA A 87 -19.29 25.13 33.20
CA ALA A 87 -19.68 24.79 31.83
C ALA A 87 -18.52 24.99 30.86
N GLN A 88 -17.73 26.07 31.01
CA GLN A 88 -16.50 26.33 30.27
C GLN A 88 -15.51 25.17 30.41
N ASN A 89 -15.17 24.80 31.65
CA ASN A 89 -14.26 23.70 31.93
C ASN A 89 -14.71 22.37 31.31
N ARG A 90 -16.03 22.11 31.27
CA ARG A 90 -16.56 20.90 30.62
C ARG A 90 -16.48 20.99 29.10
N ALA A 91 -16.82 22.15 28.52
CA ALA A 91 -16.75 22.37 27.08
C ALA A 91 -15.32 22.20 26.58
N GLU A 92 -14.33 22.80 27.25
CA GLU A 92 -12.91 22.63 26.93
C GLU A 92 -12.47 21.16 27.02
N GLN A 93 -12.88 20.44 28.06
CA GLN A 93 -12.54 19.02 28.22
C GLN A 93 -13.14 18.16 27.10
N VAL A 94 -14.36 18.44 26.67
CA VAL A 94 -15.01 17.68 25.58
C VAL A 94 -14.34 18.00 24.24
N ALA A 95 -14.08 19.28 23.94
CA ALA A 95 -13.37 19.68 22.73
C ALA A 95 -11.97 19.07 22.65
N LYS A 96 -11.22 19.07 23.77
CA LYS A 96 -9.92 18.38 23.86
C LYS A 96 -10.06 16.88 23.59
N ARG A 97 -11.08 16.23 24.15
CA ARG A 97 -11.31 14.79 23.93
C ARG A 97 -11.64 14.47 22.47
N LEU A 98 -12.41 15.31 21.78
CA LEU A 98 -12.72 15.11 20.36
C LEU A 98 -11.45 15.08 19.51
N ASN A 99 -10.59 16.08 19.66
CA ASN A 99 -9.34 16.17 18.91
C ASN A 99 -8.35 15.06 19.32
N GLN A 100 -8.31 14.69 20.60
CA GLN A 100 -7.51 13.55 21.06
C GLN A 100 -8.00 12.21 20.47
N VAL A 101 -9.31 12.05 20.27
CA VAL A 101 -9.84 10.86 19.58
C VAL A 101 -9.41 10.85 18.12
N ASN A 102 -9.49 11.98 17.40
CA ASN A 102 -8.99 12.09 16.03
C ASN A 102 -7.52 11.68 15.95
N ASP A 103 -6.67 12.26 16.81
CA ASP A 103 -5.23 11.99 16.85
C ASP A 103 -4.92 10.51 17.13
N ASN A 104 -5.51 9.93 18.17
CA ASN A 104 -5.28 8.53 18.55
C ASN A 104 -5.74 7.54 17.46
N VAL A 105 -6.91 7.80 16.85
CA VAL A 105 -7.48 6.90 15.85
C VAL A 105 -6.69 6.99 14.54
N THR A 106 -6.33 8.19 14.09
CA THR A 106 -5.50 8.38 12.89
C THR A 106 -4.10 7.77 13.08
N ASP A 107 -3.49 7.90 14.27
CA ASP A 107 -2.22 7.21 14.59
C ASP A 107 -2.36 5.68 14.51
N ALA A 108 -3.45 5.13 15.02
CA ALA A 108 -3.72 3.70 14.91
C ALA A 108 -3.90 3.25 13.44
N MET A 109 -4.57 4.06 12.62
CA MET A 109 -4.74 3.79 11.19
C MET A 109 -3.41 3.83 10.43
N LEU A 110 -2.56 4.83 10.68
CA LEU A 110 -1.22 4.92 10.08
C LEU A 110 -0.35 3.72 10.45
N ASN A 111 -0.41 3.26 11.70
CA ASN A 111 0.29 2.05 12.13
C ASN A 111 -0.24 0.79 11.42
N HIS A 112 -1.55 0.71 11.20
CA HIS A 112 -2.15 -0.39 10.45
C HIS A 112 -1.69 -0.41 8.99
N LEU A 113 -1.67 0.74 8.32
CA LEU A 113 -1.18 0.88 6.95
C LEU A 113 0.30 0.47 6.83
N SER A 114 1.14 0.88 7.78
CA SER A 114 2.54 0.45 7.83
C SER A 114 2.68 -1.07 8.01
N ALA A 115 1.78 -1.72 8.73
CA ALA A 115 1.78 -3.18 8.86
C ALA A 115 1.35 -3.88 7.57
N LEU A 116 0.38 -3.33 6.83
CA LEU A 116 -0.02 -3.82 5.51
C LEU A 116 1.11 -3.69 4.49
N GLU A 117 1.79 -2.56 4.48
CA GLU A 117 2.93 -2.29 3.61
C GLU A 117 4.09 -3.26 3.88
N ASN A 118 4.46 -3.47 5.15
CA ASN A 118 5.48 -4.45 5.50
C ASN A 118 5.10 -5.89 5.06
N ALA A 119 3.81 -6.23 5.10
CA ALA A 119 3.34 -7.52 4.60
C ALA A 119 3.45 -7.60 3.08
N LEU A 120 3.13 -6.52 2.36
CA LEU A 120 3.29 -6.41 0.91
C LEU A 120 4.76 -6.52 0.50
N ASP A 121 5.68 -5.84 1.20
CA ASP A 121 7.13 -5.95 0.97
C ASP A 121 7.64 -7.39 1.10
N ALA A 122 7.11 -8.15 2.05
CA ALA A 122 7.43 -9.55 2.22
C ALA A 122 6.90 -10.43 1.08
N LEU A 123 5.72 -10.09 0.53
CA LEU A 123 5.16 -10.76 -0.65
C LEU A 123 5.97 -10.44 -1.90
N VAL A 124 6.33 -9.18 -2.13
CA VAL A 124 7.17 -8.76 -3.27
C VAL A 124 8.54 -9.43 -3.18
N SER A 125 9.16 -9.45 -2.00
CA SER A 125 10.42 -10.19 -1.79
C SER A 125 10.29 -11.69 -2.07
N ARG A 126 9.08 -12.26 -2.01
CA ARG A 126 8.82 -13.66 -2.37
C ARG A 126 8.60 -13.82 -3.87
N ILE A 127 7.98 -12.85 -4.55
CA ILE A 127 7.89 -12.77 -6.02
C ILE A 127 9.30 -12.81 -6.61
N ASP A 128 10.21 -11.94 -6.13
CA ASP A 128 11.60 -11.88 -6.60
C ASP A 128 12.30 -13.25 -6.52
N ARG A 129 12.15 -13.96 -5.40
CA ARG A 129 12.76 -15.28 -5.20
C ARG A 129 12.13 -16.36 -6.08
N LEU A 130 10.83 -16.26 -6.36
CA LEU A 130 10.14 -17.23 -7.19
C LEU A 130 10.50 -17.05 -8.64
N ASP A 131 10.70 -15.82 -9.12
CA ASP A 131 11.18 -15.60 -10.49
C ASP A 131 12.57 -16.23 -10.70
N GLU A 132 13.47 -16.11 -9.71
CA GLU A 132 14.80 -16.71 -9.76
C GLU A 132 14.80 -18.26 -9.76
N THR A 133 13.76 -18.91 -9.22
CA THR A 133 13.78 -20.35 -8.91
C THR A 133 12.67 -21.18 -9.54
N SER A 134 11.59 -20.54 -9.99
CA SER A 134 10.41 -21.18 -10.55
C SER A 134 10.00 -20.47 -11.84
N LYS A 135 9.57 -21.20 -12.87
CA LYS A 135 9.08 -20.63 -14.13
C LYS A 135 7.68 -20.01 -14.00
N ALA A 136 7.26 -19.61 -12.79
CA ALA A 136 5.92 -19.09 -12.53
C ALA A 136 5.67 -17.79 -13.30
N ASP A 137 4.48 -17.65 -13.89
CA ASP A 137 4.04 -16.35 -14.42
C ASP A 137 3.61 -15.45 -13.26
N LEU A 138 4.32 -14.33 -13.11
CA LEU A 138 4.15 -13.40 -12.00
C LEU A 138 3.52 -12.07 -12.42
N ALA A 139 3.15 -11.92 -13.71
CA ALA A 139 2.65 -10.65 -14.25
C ALA A 139 1.40 -10.13 -13.51
N SER A 140 0.44 -11.01 -13.21
CA SER A 140 -0.77 -10.63 -12.47
C SER A 140 -0.44 -10.24 -11.03
N THR A 141 0.53 -10.92 -10.42
CA THR A 141 0.95 -10.66 -9.04
C THR A 141 1.66 -9.31 -8.93
N ILE A 142 2.55 -8.99 -9.88
CA ILE A 142 3.25 -7.70 -9.94
C ILE A 142 2.24 -6.56 -10.15
N THR A 143 1.27 -6.74 -11.05
CA THR A 143 0.20 -5.75 -11.28
C THR A 143 -0.64 -5.54 -10.02
N ALA A 144 -1.00 -6.61 -9.32
CA ALA A 144 -1.73 -6.52 -8.06
C ALA A 144 -0.89 -5.83 -6.96
N ALA A 145 0.43 -6.03 -6.95
CA ALA A 145 1.32 -5.40 -5.98
C ALA A 145 1.40 -3.89 -6.18
N ASP A 146 1.51 -3.42 -7.42
CA ASP A 146 1.47 -2.00 -7.77
C ASP A 146 0.15 -1.34 -7.31
N ASP A 147 -1.00 -1.94 -7.64
CA ASP A 147 -2.32 -1.47 -7.19
C ASP A 147 -2.45 -1.46 -5.65
N ALA A 148 -1.85 -2.43 -4.96
CA ALA A 148 -1.84 -2.48 -3.50
C ALA A 148 -0.98 -1.35 -2.90
N TYR A 149 0.21 -1.09 -3.44
CA TYR A 149 1.03 0.04 -2.98
C TYR A 149 0.34 1.38 -3.21
N ALA A 150 -0.21 1.61 -4.41
CA ALA A 150 -0.94 2.84 -4.73
C ALA A 150 -2.12 3.09 -3.76
N ARG A 151 -2.87 2.04 -3.40
CA ARG A 151 -3.95 2.14 -2.42
C ARG A 151 -3.48 2.38 -1.00
N ILE A 152 -2.32 1.86 -0.61
CA ILE A 152 -1.74 2.14 0.71
C ILE A 152 -1.27 3.59 0.78
N ALA A 153 -0.61 4.09 -0.27
CA ALA A 153 -0.16 5.47 -0.37
C ALA A 153 -1.35 6.45 -0.31
N SER A 154 -2.38 6.24 -1.14
CA SER A 154 -3.62 7.03 -1.11
C SER A 154 -4.29 7.03 0.26
N ALA A 155 -4.42 5.85 0.89
CA ALA A 155 -5.00 5.74 2.21
C ALA A 155 -4.19 6.48 3.28
N ARG A 156 -2.85 6.49 3.15
CA ARG A 156 -1.98 7.22 4.08
C ARG A 156 -2.20 8.71 3.95
N ASP A 157 -2.24 9.26 2.74
CA ASP A 157 -2.52 10.67 2.50
C ASP A 157 -3.88 11.09 3.05
N ALA A 158 -4.93 10.29 2.83
CA ALA A 158 -6.26 10.55 3.38
C ALA A 158 -6.28 10.55 4.92
N VAL A 159 -5.55 9.63 5.56
CA VAL A 159 -5.43 9.59 7.02
C VAL A 159 -4.61 10.77 7.56
N LEU A 160 -3.56 11.21 6.84
CA LEU A 160 -2.80 12.41 7.22
C LEU A 160 -3.64 13.68 7.10
N ALA A 161 -4.39 13.84 6.02
CA ALA A 161 -5.34 14.95 5.87
C ALA A 161 -6.39 14.96 6.99
N GLN A 162 -6.88 13.78 7.39
CA GLN A 162 -7.79 13.68 8.53
C GLN A 162 -7.11 14.03 9.86
N LYS A 163 -5.83 13.70 10.01
CA LYS A 163 -5.04 14.00 11.21
C LYS A 163 -4.86 15.51 11.41
N GLU A 164 -4.71 16.26 10.32
CA GLU A 164 -4.63 17.73 10.31
C GLU A 164 -5.96 18.41 10.69
N LYS A 165 -7.09 17.70 10.61
CA LYS A 165 -8.39 18.30 10.90
C LYS A 165 -8.55 18.59 12.41
N VAL A 166 -8.75 19.87 12.74
CA VAL A 166 -9.16 20.31 14.09
C VAL A 166 -10.68 20.44 14.17
N TYR A 167 -11.26 19.73 15.13
CA TYR A 167 -12.69 19.78 15.44
C TYR A 167 -12.96 20.87 16.46
N THR A 168 -13.47 22.01 16.00
CA THR A 168 -13.88 23.15 16.83
C THR A 168 -15.40 23.11 17.06
N VAL A 169 -15.83 23.47 18.27
CA VAL A 169 -17.25 23.51 18.64
C VAL A 169 -17.62 24.95 18.95
N GLU A 170 -18.45 25.53 18.11
CA GLU A 170 -19.01 26.86 18.33
C GLU A 170 -20.20 26.75 19.29
N ILE A 171 -20.20 27.55 20.36
CA ILE A 171 -21.23 27.52 21.40
C ILE A 171 -21.83 28.93 21.55
N ASP A 172 -23.10 29.05 21.20
CA ASP A 172 -23.85 30.31 21.35
C ASP A 172 -24.58 30.46 22.69
N SER A 173 -25.01 29.34 23.27
CA SER A 173 -25.74 29.32 24.54
C SER A 173 -25.53 28.01 25.29
N ILE A 174 -25.84 28.01 26.59
CA ILE A 174 -25.77 26.81 27.44
C ILE A 174 -26.74 25.72 26.95
N GLU A 175 -27.95 26.12 26.57
CA GLU A 175 -29.01 25.23 26.10
C GLU A 175 -28.63 24.54 24.78
N GLY A 176 -27.95 25.25 23.88
CA GLY A 176 -27.50 24.74 22.58
C GLY A 176 -26.17 23.97 22.61
N ALA A 177 -25.34 24.15 23.65
CA ALA A 177 -24.01 23.54 23.73
C ALA A 177 -24.02 22.02 23.52
N GLY A 178 -25.00 21.32 24.10
CA GLY A 178 -25.10 19.87 23.99
C GLY A 178 -25.38 19.38 22.57
N GLU A 179 -26.13 20.15 21.77
CA GLU A 179 -26.39 19.83 20.37
C GLU A 179 -25.18 20.12 19.49
N ALA A 180 -24.50 21.26 19.70
CA ALA A 180 -23.27 21.62 19.01
C ALA A 180 -22.19 20.54 19.18
N PHE A 181 -21.94 20.08 20.41
CA PHE A 181 -20.98 18.99 20.66
C PHE A 181 -21.38 17.69 19.98
N ARG A 182 -22.69 17.34 19.95
CA ARG A 182 -23.14 16.12 19.28
C ARG A 182 -22.93 16.20 17.77
N ALA A 183 -23.18 17.35 17.16
CA ALA A 183 -22.98 17.56 15.72
C ALA A 183 -21.52 17.32 15.35
N VAL A 184 -20.58 17.99 16.04
CA VAL A 184 -19.14 17.83 15.76
C VAL A 184 -18.63 16.42 16.09
N ALA A 185 -19.16 15.79 17.16
CA ALA A 185 -18.82 14.39 17.46
C ALA A 185 -19.33 13.41 16.38
N GLN A 186 -20.49 13.70 15.79
CA GLN A 186 -21.05 12.89 14.71
C GLN A 186 -20.27 13.08 13.41
N GLU A 187 -19.84 14.31 13.11
CA GLU A 187 -18.94 14.62 12.00
C GLU A 187 -17.63 13.83 12.13
N LEU A 188 -16.93 13.92 13.27
CA LEU A 188 -15.71 13.13 13.53
C LEU A 188 -15.93 11.64 13.30
N LYS A 189 -17.06 11.12 13.76
CA LYS A 189 -17.39 9.70 13.63
C LYS A 189 -17.66 9.31 12.18
N GLU A 190 -18.28 10.18 11.39
CA GLU A 190 -18.56 9.95 9.97
C GLU A 190 -17.26 9.98 9.16
N ASP A 191 -16.41 10.98 9.39
CA ASP A 191 -15.10 11.10 8.75
C ASP A 191 -14.22 9.87 9.01
N LEU A 192 -14.09 9.46 10.28
CA LEU A 192 -13.34 8.25 10.63
C LEU A 192 -13.94 6.97 10.04
N ARG A 193 -15.26 6.91 9.86
CA ARG A 193 -15.91 5.75 9.23
C ARG A 193 -15.68 5.72 7.73
N ALA A 194 -15.71 6.87 7.07
CA ALA A 194 -15.42 7.00 5.65
C ALA A 194 -14.00 6.49 5.37
N LEU A 195 -13.00 6.94 6.13
CA LEU A 195 -11.62 6.44 6.01
C LEU A 195 -11.52 4.91 6.13
N VAL A 196 -12.24 4.30 7.07
CA VAL A 196 -12.23 2.84 7.21
C VAL A 196 -12.86 2.16 6.00
N ALA A 197 -13.98 2.69 5.51
CA ALA A 197 -14.76 2.10 4.43
C ALA A 197 -14.07 2.25 3.08
N ASP A 198 -13.55 3.44 2.80
CA ASP A 198 -13.15 3.87 1.48
C ASP A 198 -11.63 3.77 1.27
N GLU A 199 -10.85 3.79 2.36
CA GLU A 199 -9.38 3.73 2.29
C GLU A 199 -8.85 2.41 2.88
N LEU A 200 -8.99 2.19 4.20
CA LEU A 200 -8.31 1.07 4.88
C LEU A 200 -8.79 -0.31 4.39
N ARG A 201 -10.10 -0.48 4.17
CA ARG A 201 -10.64 -1.77 3.69
C ARG A 201 -10.15 -2.09 2.28
N PRO A 202 -10.26 -1.18 1.29
CA PRO A 202 -9.67 -1.38 -0.03
C PRO A 202 -8.16 -1.67 0.00
N SER A 203 -7.35 -0.95 0.79
CA SER A 203 -5.91 -1.24 0.87
C SER A 203 -5.65 -2.65 1.41
N ARG A 204 -6.36 -3.07 2.47
CA ARG A 204 -6.25 -4.43 3.01
C ARG A 204 -6.67 -5.48 1.99
N ASP A 205 -7.77 -5.26 1.28
CA ASP A 205 -8.30 -6.20 0.31
C ASP A 205 -7.37 -6.29 -0.92
N ALA A 206 -6.72 -5.19 -1.32
CA ALA A 206 -5.68 -5.19 -2.35
C ALA A 206 -4.47 -6.08 -1.97
N VAL A 207 -3.95 -5.95 -0.74
CA VAL A 207 -2.87 -6.83 -0.26
C VAL A 207 -3.29 -8.32 -0.24
N ARG A 208 -4.57 -8.61 0.03
CA ARG A 208 -5.10 -9.98 -0.06
C ARG A 208 -5.17 -10.50 -1.49
N VAL A 209 -5.45 -9.63 -2.47
CA VAL A 209 -5.42 -9.98 -3.88
C VAL A 209 -3.99 -10.39 -4.26
N VAL A 210 -2.97 -9.61 -3.89
CA VAL A 210 -1.56 -9.96 -4.12
C VAL A 210 -1.22 -11.35 -3.59
N PHE A 211 -1.61 -11.64 -2.35
CA PHE A 211 -1.38 -12.97 -1.76
C PHE A 211 -2.09 -14.09 -2.55
N SER A 212 -3.30 -13.83 -3.03
CA SER A 212 -4.11 -14.81 -3.77
C SER A 212 -3.52 -15.07 -5.15
N GLU A 213 -3.10 -14.03 -5.86
CA GLU A 213 -2.41 -14.11 -7.15
C GLU A 213 -1.09 -14.86 -7.02
N LEU A 214 -0.28 -14.52 -6.01
CA LEU A 214 0.97 -15.21 -5.75
C LEU A 214 0.77 -16.70 -5.47
N LYS A 215 -0.26 -17.03 -4.69
CA LYS A 215 -0.61 -18.43 -4.41
C LYS A 215 -1.02 -19.17 -5.68
N ALA A 216 -1.82 -18.54 -6.53
CA ALA A 216 -2.26 -19.13 -7.80
C ALA A 216 -1.06 -19.38 -8.73
N ALA A 217 -0.15 -18.42 -8.86
CA ALA A 217 1.08 -18.54 -9.66
C ALA A 217 2.00 -19.66 -9.18
N ILE A 218 2.16 -19.83 -7.87
CA ILE A 218 2.93 -20.95 -7.31
C ILE A 218 2.27 -22.29 -7.61
N GLN A 219 0.93 -22.35 -7.53
CA GLN A 219 0.20 -23.58 -7.77
C GLN A 219 0.28 -24.00 -9.25
N SER A 220 0.08 -23.07 -10.19
CA SER A 220 0.19 -23.37 -11.62
C SER A 220 1.60 -23.84 -11.99
N ALA A 221 2.63 -23.14 -11.49
CA ALA A 221 4.02 -23.53 -11.74
C ALA A 221 4.35 -24.94 -11.22
N ARG A 222 3.71 -25.36 -10.11
CA ARG A 222 3.88 -26.72 -9.59
C ARG A 222 3.17 -27.76 -10.45
N GLU A 223 1.95 -27.48 -10.88
CA GLU A 223 1.17 -28.40 -11.74
C GLU A 223 1.86 -28.60 -13.11
N GLU A 224 2.49 -27.56 -13.66
CA GLU A 224 3.29 -27.67 -14.89
C GLU A 224 4.54 -28.55 -14.72
N LEU A 225 5.18 -28.51 -13.55
CA LEU A 225 6.34 -29.38 -13.27
C LEU A 225 5.92 -30.85 -13.16
N GLU A 226 4.82 -31.13 -12.46
CA GLU A 226 4.29 -32.49 -12.31
C GLU A 226 3.87 -33.10 -13.68
N GLN A 227 3.30 -32.30 -14.60
CA GLN A 227 2.91 -32.79 -15.93
C GLN A 227 4.10 -33.09 -16.86
N ASN A 228 5.19 -32.33 -16.76
CA ASN A 228 6.39 -32.58 -17.57
C ASN A 228 7.16 -33.84 -17.12
N GLU A 229 7.10 -34.19 -15.83
CA GLU A 229 7.72 -35.43 -15.32
C GLU A 229 6.99 -36.69 -15.79
N ASP A 230 5.66 -36.65 -15.94
CA ASP A 230 4.88 -37.79 -16.43
C ASP A 230 5.03 -38.03 -17.95
N GLU A 231 5.31 -36.98 -18.75
CA GLU A 231 5.53 -37.09 -20.21
C GLU A 231 6.91 -37.64 -20.58
N ASP A 232 7.92 -37.49 -19.72
CA ASP A 232 9.28 -38.01 -19.94
C ASP A 232 9.41 -39.52 -19.58
N GLU A 233 8.39 -40.13 -18.97
CA GLU A 233 8.35 -41.55 -18.58
C GLU A 233 7.59 -42.49 -19.57
N GLU A 234 6.95 -41.96 -20.62
CA GLU A 234 6.28 -42.74 -21.70
C GLU A 234 7.13 -42.96 -22.96
#